data_AF-A0A9K3DZV3-F1
#
_entry.id   AF-A0A9K3DZV3-F1
#
_cell.length_a   1.000
_cell.length_b   1.000
_cell.length_c   1.000
_cell.angle_alpha   90.00
_cell.angle_beta   90.00
_cell.angle_gamma   90.00
#
_symmetry.space_group_name_H-M   'P 1'
#
loop_
_entity.id
_entity.type
_entity.pdbx_description
1 polymer ?
#
loop_
_entity_poly.entity_id
_entity_poly.type
_entity_poly.pdbx_seq_one_letter_code
_entity_poly.pdbx_strand_id
1 'polypeptide(L)' 'MTRKKVKLAFIMNDSARKATYKKRKKGLMKKVNELSTLCGIDACVIIYSPYEA' A
#
# COMPACT_ATOMS: atom_id res chain seq x y z
N MET A 1 0.32 -1.56 -20.05
CA MET A 1 1.62 -0.88 -19.82
C MET A 1 2.41 -1.66 -18.79
N THR A 2 3.68 -1.97 -19.08
CA THR A 2 4.61 -2.65 -18.16
C THR A 2 4.92 -1.77 -16.95
N ARG A 3 5.20 -2.40 -15.80
CA ARG A 3 5.52 -1.70 -14.55
C ARG A 3 6.87 -1.00 -14.69
N LYS A 4 6.88 0.33 -14.66
CA LYS A 4 8.12 1.11 -14.62
C LYS A 4 8.79 0.99 -13.23
N LYS A 5 10.12 0.92 -13.22
CA LYS A 5 10.91 1.01 -11.98
C LYS A 5 10.66 2.38 -11.34
N VAL A 6 10.38 2.40 -10.03
CA VAL A 6 10.16 3.63 -9.26
C VAL A 6 11.35 3.92 -8.37
N LYS A 7 11.61 5.20 -8.09
CA LYS A 7 12.55 5.61 -7.05
C LYS A 7 11.89 5.39 -5.67
N LEU A 8 12.64 4.82 -4.72
CA LEU A 8 12.18 4.66 -3.33
C LEU A 8 12.43 5.95 -2.53
N ALA A 9 11.73 7.01 -2.93
CA ALA A 9 11.79 8.33 -2.31
C ALA A 9 10.37 8.91 -2.22
N PHE A 10 10.23 10.03 -1.50
CA PHE A 10 8.95 10.73 -1.43
C PHE A 10 8.49 11.19 -2.81
N ILE A 11 7.22 10.89 -3.17
CA ILE A 11 6.65 11.27 -4.46
C ILE A 11 6.15 12.71 -4.33
N MET A 12 6.83 13.68 -4.96
CA MET A 12 6.48 15.10 -4.85
C MET A 12 5.12 15.43 -5.49
N ASN A 13 4.81 14.84 -6.65
CA ASN A 13 3.55 15.05 -7.34
C ASN A 13 2.38 14.44 -6.55
N ASP A 14 1.45 15.29 -6.11
CA ASP A 14 0.36 14.88 -5.22
C ASP A 14 -0.59 13.85 -5.85
N SER A 15 -1.00 14.06 -7.11
CA SER A 15 -1.89 13.13 -7.81
C SER A 15 -1.24 11.75 -7.96
N ALA A 16 0.04 11.71 -8.36
CA ALA A 16 0.80 10.47 -8.45
C ALA A 16 1.00 9.80 -7.09
N ARG A 17 1.24 10.59 -6.03
CA ARG A 17 1.38 10.11 -4.65
C ARG A 17 0.06 9.50 -4.15
N LYS A 18 -1.08 10.18 -4.33
CA LYS A 18 -2.43 9.70 -3.97
C LYS A 18 -2.81 8.42 -4.72
N ALA A 19 -2.55 8.36 -6.02
CA ALA A 19 -2.81 7.16 -6.82
C ALA A 19 -1.92 5.98 -6.38
N THR A 20 -0.65 6.24 -6.07
CA THR A 20 0.29 5.22 -5.57
C THR A 20 -0.12 4.73 -4.18
N TYR A 21 -0.52 5.64 -3.29
CA TYR A 21 -1.02 5.32 -1.95
C TYR A 21 -2.19 4.35 -2.02
N LYS A 22 -3.25 4.66 -2.80
CA LYS A 22 -4.42 3.78 -2.95
C LYS A 22 -4.06 2.38 -3.43
N LYS A 23 -3.18 2.28 -4.44
CA LYS A 23 -2.71 0.99 -4.98
C LYS A 23 -1.90 0.19 -3.96
N ARG A 24 -0.99 0.84 -3.23
CA ARG A 24 -0.15 0.18 -2.22
C ARG A 24 -0.92 -0.21 -0.97
N LYS A 25 -1.84 0.62 -0.48
CA LYS A 25 -2.76 0.29 0.62
C LYS A 25 -3.52 -0.99 0.32
N LYS A 26 -4.16 -1.07 -0.87
CA LYS A 26 -4.88 -2.28 -1.30
C LYS A 26 -3.97 -3.51 -1.34
N GLY A 27 -2.76 -3.37 -1.87
CA GLY A 27 -1.78 -4.47 -1.92
C GLY A 27 -1.32 -4.91 -0.53
N LEU A 28 -1.07 -3.97 0.38
CA LEU A 28 -0.65 -4.26 1.74
C LEU A 28 -1.75 -4.97 2.54
N MET A 29 -3.00 -4.47 2.48
CA MET A 29 -4.14 -5.14 3.13
C MET A 29 -4.32 -6.57 2.65
N LYS A 30 -4.19 -6.81 1.34
CA LYS A 30 -4.23 -8.17 0.77
C LYS A 30 -3.12 -9.06 1.35
N LYS A 31 -1.90 -8.53 1.47
CA LYS A 31 -0.75 -9.28 2.00
C LYS A 31 -0.90 -9.63 3.48
N VAL A 32 -1.47 -8.74 4.28
CA VAL A 32 -1.77 -9.00 5.70
C VAL A 32 -2.80 -10.12 5.81
N ASN A 33 -3.85 -10.08 5.01
CA ASN A 33 -4.86 -11.13 4.99
C ASN A 33 -4.26 -12.49 4.56
N GLU A 34 -3.45 -12.51 3.50
CA GLU A 34 -2.73 -13.71 3.06
C GLU A 34 -1.81 -14.25 4.17
N LEU A 35 -1.05 -13.38 4.83
CA LEU A 35 -0.14 -13.76 5.91
C LEU A 35 -0.90 -14.38 7.09
N SER A 36 -2.00 -13.74 7.51
CA SER A 36 -2.84 -14.23 8.61
C SER A 36 -3.44 -15.59 8.26
N THR A 37 -4.01 -15.75 7.06
CA THR A 37 -4.61 -17.02 6.62
C THR A 37 -3.59 -18.13 6.43
N LEU A 38 -2.44 -17.86 5.79
CA LEU A 38 -1.46 -18.89 5.45
C LEU A 38 -0.64 -19.36 6.65
N CYS A 39 -0.36 -18.46 7.59
CA CYS A 39 0.43 -18.78 8.77
C CYS A 39 -0.41 -19.06 10.02
N GLY A 40 -1.73 -18.81 9.98
CA GLY A 40 -2.62 -19.00 11.12
C GLY A 40 -2.29 -18.05 12.28
N ILE A 41 -1.86 -16.82 11.97
CA ILE A 41 -1.47 -15.81 12.97
C ILE A 41 -2.40 -14.61 12.94
N ASP A 42 -2.58 -13.96 14.08
CA ASP A 42 -3.21 -12.65 14.15
C ASP A 42 -2.23 -11.58 13.65
N ALA A 43 -2.66 -10.82 12.63
CA ALA A 43 -1.86 -9.76 12.03
C ALA A 43 -2.64 -8.45 11.99
N CYS A 44 -1.98 -7.33 12.31
CA CYS A 44 -2.57 -6.00 12.31
C CYS A 44 -1.73 -5.05 11.45
N VAL A 45 -2.41 -4.10 10.78
CA VAL A 45 -1.76 -3.02 10.05
C VAL A 45 -2.46 -1.69 10.34
N ILE A 46 -1.66 -0.68 10.65
CA ILE A 46 -2.10 0.70 10.90
C ILE A 46 -1.53 1.57 9.80
N ILE A 47 -2.39 2.29 9.08
CA ILE A 47 -2.01 3.19 7.99
C ILE A 47 -2.71 4.53 8.22
N TYR A 48 -1.92 5.60 8.32
CA TYR A 48 -2.44 6.96 8.40
C TYR A 48 -2.12 7.72 7.12
N SER A 49 -3.07 8.50 6.63
CA SER A 49 -2.87 9.26 5.40
C SER A 49 -3.85 10.43 5.30
N PRO A 50 -3.42 11.58 4.77
CA PRO A 50 -4.30 12.72 4.49
C PRO A 50 -5.27 12.47 3.33
N TYR A 51 -5.16 11.31 2.66
CA TYR A 51 -6.07 10.90 1.58
C TYR A 51 -7.24 10.04 2.04
N GLU A 52 -7.30 9.73 3.33
CA GLU A 52 -8.41 9.04 3.98
C GLU A 52 -9.37 10.15 4.46
N ALA A 53 -10.49 10.30 3.77
CA ALA A 53 -11.64 11.08 4.21
C ALA A 53 -12.81 10.11 4.32
#